data_AF-A0A120I9H0-F1
#
_entry.id   AF-A0A120I9H0-F1
#
_cell.length_a   1.000
_cell.length_b   1.000
_cell.length_c   1.000
_cell.angle_alpha   90.00
_cell.angle_beta   90.00
_cell.angle_gamma   90.00
#
_symmetry.space_group_name_H-M   'P 1'
#
loop_
_entity.id
_entity.type
_entity.pdbx_description
1 polymer ?
#
loop_
_entity_poly.entity_id
_entity_poly.type
_entity_poly.pdbx_seq_one_letter_code
_entity_poly.pdbx_strand_id
1 'polypeptide(L)'
;MQSVWLAQQIWQIYSNLTAEEQGQVLILFEGAEGDELSAQALERVAQLIRDTVFEIAGEAIAQSLELIYSIKALDGLDLDLLADGIFDGVCSNDRTLSDDDWLAVIKNLQAHHLMVK
;
A
#
# COMPACT_ATOMS: atom_id res chain seq x y z
N MET A 1 12.70 -15.08 -1.68
CA MET A 1 12.74 -14.94 -3.15
C MET A 1 11.79 -13.85 -3.65
N GLN A 2 10.59 -13.70 -3.08
CA GLN A 2 9.62 -12.66 -3.47
C GLN A 2 10.08 -11.21 -3.19
N SER A 3 10.77 -10.94 -2.07
CA SER A 3 11.22 -9.58 -1.70
C SER A 3 12.20 -8.95 -2.71
N VAL A 4 13.11 -9.74 -3.27
CA VAL A 4 14.07 -9.28 -4.29
C VAL A 4 13.36 -8.86 -5.58
N TRP A 5 12.27 -9.54 -5.92
CA TRP A 5 11.53 -9.27 -7.15
C TRP A 5 10.71 -7.97 -7.05
N LEU A 6 10.08 -7.72 -5.89
CA LEU A 6 9.33 -6.48 -5.63
C LEU A 6 10.25 -5.25 -5.73
N ALA A 7 11.40 -5.27 -5.06
CA ALA A 7 12.35 -4.16 -5.11
C ALA A 7 12.86 -3.91 -6.54
N GLN A 8 13.11 -4.98 -7.32
CA GLN A 8 13.52 -4.86 -8.72
C GLN A 8 12.46 -4.20 -9.61
N GLN A 9 11.18 -4.53 -9.41
CA GLN A 9 10.10 -3.91 -10.17
C GLN A 9 10.03 -2.40 -9.92
N ILE A 10 10.08 -2.00 -8.65
CA ILE A 10 10.07 -0.58 -8.26
C ILE A 10 11.27 0.12 -8.88
N TRP A 11 12.46 -0.48 -8.77
CA TRP A 11 13.69 0.08 -9.32
C TRP A 11 13.62 0.30 -10.84
N GLN A 12 13.11 -0.68 -11.58
CA GLN A 12 12.94 -0.58 -13.03
C GLN A 12 11.95 0.51 -13.44
N ILE A 13 10.87 0.71 -12.70
CA ILE A 13 9.90 1.76 -12.98
C ILE A 13 10.52 3.13 -12.68
N TYR A 14 10.98 3.35 -11.45
CA TYR A 14 11.47 4.65 -11.00
C TYR A 14 12.71 5.14 -11.76
N SER A 15 13.60 4.23 -12.19
CA SER A 15 14.81 4.60 -12.94
C SER A 15 14.52 5.18 -14.33
N ASN A 16 13.31 5.00 -14.86
CA ASN A 16 12.88 5.53 -16.16
C ASN A 16 12.04 6.81 -16.05
N LEU A 17 11.79 7.30 -14.83
CA LEU A 17 10.97 8.47 -14.55
C LEU A 17 11.86 9.67 -14.18
N THR A 18 11.39 10.87 -14.51
CA THR A 18 11.94 12.11 -13.96
C THR A 18 11.58 12.25 -12.48
N ALA A 19 12.32 13.07 -11.72
CA ALA A 19 12.03 13.30 -10.30
C ALA A 19 10.60 13.85 -10.07
N GLU A 20 10.07 14.64 -11.00
CA GLU A 20 8.69 15.14 -10.93
C GLU A 20 7.68 14.00 -11.10
N GLU A 21 7.89 13.10 -12.07
CA GLU A 21 7.02 11.94 -12.29
C GLU A 21 7.11 10.94 -11.15
N GLN A 22 8.30 10.72 -10.57
CA GLN A 22 8.48 9.84 -9.41
C GLN A 22 7.61 10.29 -8.23
N GLY A 23 7.46 11.59 -8.01
CA GLY A 23 6.61 12.14 -6.95
C GLY A 23 5.09 11.99 -7.19
N GLN A 24 4.68 11.52 -8.36
CA GLN A 24 3.27 11.33 -8.74
C GLN A 24 2.88 9.84 -8.81
N VAL A 25 3.80 8.93 -8.48
CA VAL A 25 3.56 7.49 -8.52
C VAL A 25 2.72 7.06 -7.32
N LEU A 26 1.65 6.32 -7.62
CA LEU A 26 0.92 5.51 -6.65
C LEU A 26 1.31 4.05 -6.83
N ILE A 27 1.61 3.34 -5.74
CA ILE A 27 1.89 1.90 -5.78
C ILE A 27 0.69 1.13 -5.27
N LEU A 28 0.15 0.25 -6.11
CA LEU A 28 -0.85 -0.74 -5.72
C LEU A 28 -0.13 -2.07 -5.47
N PHE A 29 -0.17 -2.54 -4.23
CA PHE A 29 0.42 -3.83 -3.85
C PHE A 29 -0.65 -4.92 -3.83
N GLU A 30 -0.42 -6.00 -4.58
CA GLU A 30 -1.24 -7.22 -4.55
C GLU A 30 -0.41 -8.37 -3.96
N GLY A 31 -0.98 -9.06 -2.97
CA GLY A 31 -0.39 -10.30 -2.43
C GLY A 31 -0.42 -11.45 -3.44
N ALA A 32 0.39 -12.49 -3.21
CA ALA A 32 0.37 -13.68 -4.05
C ALA A 32 -0.99 -14.41 -3.99
N GLU A 33 -1.41 -15.04 -5.09
CA GLU A 33 -2.67 -15.78 -5.12
C GLU A 33 -2.67 -16.94 -4.11
N GLY A 34 -3.65 -16.94 -3.20
CA GLY A 34 -3.84 -18.00 -2.21
C GLY A 34 -3.07 -17.80 -0.90
N ASP A 35 -2.19 -16.79 -0.80
CA ASP A 35 -1.53 -16.42 0.45
C ASP A 35 -2.29 -15.28 1.12
N GLU A 36 -3.01 -15.60 2.21
CA GLU A 36 -3.36 -14.58 3.20
C GLU A 36 -2.07 -14.18 3.94
N LEU A 37 -1.57 -12.99 3.64
CA LEU A 37 -0.44 -12.43 4.36
C LEU A 37 -0.90 -11.94 5.73
N SER A 38 -0.17 -12.30 6.78
CA SER A 38 -0.41 -11.73 8.11
C SER A 38 -0.13 -10.22 8.13
N ALA A 39 -0.73 -9.50 9.07
CA ALA A 39 -0.48 -8.07 9.29
C ALA A 39 1.03 -7.74 9.37
N GLN A 40 1.79 -8.51 10.16
CA GLN A 40 3.24 -8.34 10.27
C GLN A 40 3.98 -8.57 8.93
N ALA A 41 3.50 -9.49 8.09
CA ALA A 41 4.09 -9.70 6.78
C ALA A 41 3.80 -8.51 5.85
N LEU A 42 2.59 -7.98 5.91
CA LEU A 42 2.16 -6.79 5.16
C LEU A 42 2.94 -5.53 5.60
N GLU A 43 3.12 -5.30 6.90
CA GLU A 43 3.98 -4.23 7.43
C GLU A 43 5.40 -4.31 6.89
N ARG A 44 6.02 -5.50 6.90
CA ARG A 44 7.37 -5.70 6.38
C ARG A 44 7.47 -5.42 4.89
N VAL A 45 6.43 -5.78 4.13
CA VAL A 45 6.39 -5.50 2.69
C VAL A 45 6.23 -4.01 2.44
N ALA A 46 5.31 -3.33 3.14
CA ALA A 46 5.11 -1.89 3.02
C ALA A 46 6.40 -1.12 3.34
N GLN A 47 7.09 -1.50 4.42
CA GLN A 47 8.38 -0.91 4.76
C GLN A 47 9.43 -1.15 3.67
N LEU A 48 9.53 -2.38 3.14
CA LEU A 48 10.45 -2.69 2.04
C LEU A 48 10.18 -1.82 0.80
N ILE A 49 8.91 -1.57 0.45
CA ILE A 49 8.54 -0.70 -0.67
C ILE A 49 9.03 0.73 -0.40
N ARG A 50 8.73 1.28 0.79
CA ARG A 50 9.12 2.63 1.18
C ARG A 50 10.64 2.79 1.23
N ASP A 51 11.37 1.83 1.79
CA ASP A 51 12.83 1.80 1.81
C ASP A 51 13.41 1.76 0.40
N THR A 52 12.81 0.96 -0.49
CA THR A 52 13.26 0.89 -1.89
C THR A 52 13.06 2.23 -2.60
N VAL A 53 11.90 2.88 -2.42
CA VAL A 53 11.64 4.21 -3.00
C VAL A 53 12.56 5.27 -2.39
N PHE A 54 12.83 5.20 -1.09
CA PHE A 54 13.79 6.08 -0.41
C PHE A 54 15.19 5.98 -1.05
N GLU A 55 15.67 4.78 -1.31
CA GLU A 55 16.98 4.57 -1.92
C GLU A 55 17.08 5.13 -3.35
N ILE A 56 15.98 5.10 -4.12
CA ILE A 56 15.98 5.49 -5.54
C ILE A 56 15.64 6.98 -5.74
N ALA A 57 14.62 7.46 -5.03
CA ALA A 57 13.97 8.75 -5.28
C ALA A 57 14.13 9.72 -4.09
N GLY A 58 14.67 9.25 -2.97
CA GLY A 58 14.94 10.06 -1.78
C GLY A 58 13.78 10.15 -0.79
N GLU A 59 14.07 10.74 0.36
CA GLU A 59 13.18 10.78 1.53
C GLU A 59 11.83 11.44 1.24
N ALA A 60 11.83 12.59 0.57
CA ALA A 60 10.60 13.34 0.32
C ALA A 60 9.58 12.53 -0.49
N ILE A 61 10.04 11.81 -1.51
CA ILE A 61 9.17 10.98 -2.37
C ILE A 61 8.72 9.72 -1.63
N ALA A 62 9.62 9.09 -0.87
CA ALA A 62 9.26 7.92 -0.07
C ALA A 62 8.21 8.23 1.02
N GLN A 63 8.31 9.41 1.65
CA GLN A 63 7.35 9.87 2.66
C GLN A 63 6.01 10.29 2.07
N SER A 64 5.98 10.77 0.82
CA SER A 64 4.74 11.15 0.13
C SER A 64 4.13 10.02 -0.70
N LEU A 65 4.72 8.82 -0.69
CA LEU A 65 4.26 7.69 -1.49
C LEU A 65 2.90 7.18 -1.01
N GLU A 66 1.89 7.31 -1.87
CA GLU A 66 0.61 6.63 -1.70
C GLU A 66 0.76 5.13 -2.01
N LEU A 67 0.65 4.30 -0.97
CA LEU A 67 0.74 2.86 -1.05
C LEU A 67 -0.64 2.24 -0.75
N ILE A 68 -1.25 1.64 -1.76
CA ILE A 68 -2.60 1.09 -1.71
C ILE A 68 -2.54 -0.44 -1.63
N TYR A 69 -3.25 -1.03 -0.68
CA TYR A 69 -3.37 -2.49 -0.60
C TYR A 69 -4.52 -3.01 -1.46
N SER A 70 -4.24 -3.94 -2.35
CA SER A 70 -5.26 -4.61 -3.17
C SER A 70 -5.80 -5.84 -2.46
N ILE A 71 -7.06 -5.79 -2.03
CA ILE A 71 -7.75 -6.89 -1.36
C ILE A 71 -8.65 -7.69 -2.29
N LYS A 72 -8.75 -8.98 -2.02
CA LYS A 72 -9.68 -9.90 -2.71
C LYS A 72 -10.98 -10.14 -1.95
N ALA A 73 -10.99 -9.94 -0.64
CA ALA A 73 -12.16 -10.03 0.23
C ALA A 73 -11.93 -9.17 1.49
N LEU A 74 -13.01 -8.68 2.13
CA LEU A 74 -12.89 -7.84 3.32
C LEU A 74 -12.32 -8.61 4.52
N ASP A 75 -12.64 -9.89 4.67
CA ASP A 75 -12.13 -10.72 5.78
C ASP A 75 -10.59 -10.89 5.74
N GLY A 76 -9.98 -10.65 4.57
CA GLY A 76 -8.52 -10.60 4.40
C GLY A 76 -7.92 -9.22 4.65
N LEU A 77 -8.74 -8.20 4.96
CA LEU A 77 -8.28 -6.86 5.29
C LEU A 77 -8.20 -6.70 6.81
N ASP A 78 -6.99 -6.62 7.31
CA ASP A 78 -6.75 -6.09 8.65
C ASP A 78 -6.84 -4.56 8.60
N LEU A 79 -7.97 -4.02 9.10
CA LEU A 79 -8.23 -2.58 9.12
C LEU A 79 -7.22 -1.81 9.99
N ASP A 80 -6.52 -2.49 10.90
CA ASP A 80 -5.49 -1.85 11.74
C ASP A 80 -4.28 -1.43 10.88
N LEU A 81 -4.03 -2.09 9.74
CA LEU A 81 -2.98 -1.68 8.80
C LEU A 81 -3.26 -0.32 8.14
N LEU A 82 -4.54 0.04 7.98
CA LEU A 82 -4.94 1.36 7.48
C LEU A 82 -4.85 2.39 8.60
N ALA A 83 -5.28 2.02 9.80
CA ALA A 83 -5.22 2.85 11.00
C ALA A 83 -3.79 3.30 11.33
N ASP A 84 -2.83 2.38 11.22
CA ASP A 84 -1.42 2.62 11.52
C ASP A 84 -0.66 3.34 10.39
N GLY A 85 -1.33 3.66 9.28
CA GLY A 85 -0.72 4.33 8.11
C GLY A 85 0.27 3.45 7.34
N ILE A 86 0.21 2.14 7.53
CA ILE A 86 1.04 1.18 6.79
C ILE A 86 0.64 1.21 5.31
N PHE A 87 -0.67 1.27 5.04
CA PHE A 87 -1.24 1.53 3.73
C PHE A 87 -2.11 2.77 3.77
N ASP A 88 -2.05 3.55 2.71
CA ASP A 88 -2.77 4.82 2.54
C ASP A 88 -4.19 4.61 2.01
N GLY A 89 -4.52 3.38 1.63
CA GLY A 89 -5.85 3.01 1.20
C GLY A 89 -5.97 1.58 0.72
N VAL A 90 -7.15 1.26 0.21
CA VAL A 90 -7.51 -0.08 -0.25
C VAL A 90 -8.12 -0.03 -1.64
N CYS A 91 -7.75 -0.98 -2.48
CA CYS A 91 -8.38 -1.24 -3.77
C CYS A 91 -8.96 -2.66 -3.76
N SER A 92 -10.10 -2.88 -4.41
CA SER A 92 -10.62 -4.22 -4.65
C SER A 92 -11.31 -4.30 -5.99
N ASN A 93 -11.12 -5.42 -6.68
CA ASN A 93 -11.89 -5.79 -7.86
C ASN A 93 -13.04 -6.75 -7.53
N ASP A 94 -13.22 -7.09 -6.25
CA ASP A 94 -14.28 -8.00 -5.84
C ASP A 94 -15.63 -7.30 -5.89
N ARG A 95 -16.54 -7.91 -6.66
CA ARG A 95 -17.92 -7.44 -6.83
C ARG A 95 -18.83 -7.88 -5.67
N THR A 96 -18.32 -8.69 -4.75
CA THR A 96 -19.09 -9.20 -3.61
C THR A 96 -19.06 -8.29 -2.40
N LEU A 97 -18.15 -7.31 -2.35
CA LEU A 97 -18.12 -6.27 -1.31
C LEU A 97 -19.40 -5.43 -1.37
N SER A 98 -20.08 -5.34 -0.24
CA SER A 98 -21.30 -4.55 -0.06
C SER A 98 -21.00 -3.07 0.20
N ASP A 99 -22.03 -2.23 0.08
CA ASP A 99 -21.92 -0.80 0.44
C ASP A 99 -21.51 -0.61 1.91
N ASP A 100 -21.94 -1.50 2.80
CA ASP A 100 -21.60 -1.47 4.23
C ASP A 100 -20.12 -1.81 4.46
N ASP A 101 -19.56 -2.73 3.67
CA ASP A 101 -18.13 -3.09 3.72
C ASP A 101 -17.26 -1.90 3.32
N TRP A 102 -17.61 -1.23 2.21
CA TRP A 102 -16.93 -0.01 1.78
C TRP A 102 -17.08 1.13 2.78
N LEU A 103 -18.26 1.27 3.39
CA LEU A 103 -18.50 2.28 4.43
C LEU A 103 -17.64 2.02 5.67
N ALA A 104 -17.41 0.76 6.05
CA ALA A 104 -16.53 0.40 7.16
C ALA A 104 -15.07 0.81 6.87
N VAL A 105 -14.56 0.52 5.67
CA VAL A 105 -13.22 0.94 5.23
C VAL A 105 -13.08 2.46 5.25
N ILE A 106 -14.03 3.18 4.66
CA ILE A 106 -14.02 4.66 4.60
C ILE A 106 -14.02 5.25 6.02
N LYS A 107 -14.86 4.73 6.92
CA LYS A 107 -14.93 5.21 8.31
C LYS A 107 -13.63 4.97 9.07
N ASN A 108 -12.98 3.82 8.86
CA ASN A 108 -11.69 3.52 9.47
C ASN A 108 -10.62 4.54 9.03
N LEU A 109 -10.48 4.77 7.71
CA LEU A 109 -9.57 5.76 7.16
C LEU A 109 -9.86 7.18 7.66
N GLN A 110 -11.13 7.59 7.70
CA GLN A 110 -11.54 8.92 8.18
C GLN A 110 -11.22 9.14 9.66
N ALA A 111 -11.45 8.14 10.51
CA ALA A 111 -11.18 8.25 11.95
C ALA A 111 -9.70 8.57 12.22
N HIS A 112 -8.79 8.05 11.40
CA HIS A 112 -7.35 8.20 11.58
C HIS A 112 -6.83 9.48 10.90
N HIS A 113 -7.33 9.86 9.72
CA HIS A 113 -7.01 11.15 9.11
C HIS A 113 -7.45 12.36 9.95
N LEU A 114 -8.49 12.22 10.79
CA LEU A 114 -8.96 13.27 11.68
C LEU A 114 -8.15 13.39 12.99
N MET A 115 -7.37 12.36 13.36
CA MET A 115 -6.52 12.38 14.56
C MET A 115 -5.09 12.88 14.29
N VAL A 116 -4.67 12.99 13.02
CA VAL A 116 -3.31 13.41 12.60
C VAL A 116 -3.24 14.92 12.27
N LYS A 117 -4.22 15.73 12.70
CA LYS A 117 -4.19 17.20 12.56
C LYS A 117 -3.92 17.93 13.86
#